data_AF-A0A1E7FYS8-F1
#
_entry.id   AF-A0A1E7FYS8-F1
#
_cell.length_a   1.000
_cell.length_b   1.000
_cell.length_c   1.000
_cell.angle_alpha   90.00
_cell.angle_beta   90.00
_cell.angle_gamma   90.00
#
_symmetry.space_group_name_H-M   'P 1'
#
loop_
_entity.id
_entity.type
_entity.pdbx_description
1 polymer ?
#
loop_
_entity_poly.entity_id
_entity_poly.type
_entity_poly.pdbx_seq_one_letter_code
_entity_poly.pdbx_strand_id
1 'polypeptide(L)'
;MNDTEADAEQRRIVARCMHHMPDSMNIKEAYVLMIMLYKAGILSYYLADLDAADDTGHILDQDGYDQKVEFTNYCSHFNDEQYTKIDPKTGRITFFLHDMSTVPISIDIDQFQSLESICLRYCRLLIMELGNLPVLKTIKFCHCNPSMFENVPEGLQLSSIKKVVIDSTTIYGTRLNSNLSSFLKIFPNTLEELIFSNTTREDSDEILHVLQNDDLCFRHNLTTIHMRDCKLNDDDLKQLVFEIRERFPNLHTLNVSFNNIKSLCGISDRIKQDPSIPNNELCKLNLRLNPIWKQICGKYNPIWKQIYDDDGGGDTLNATKDPKEIAALVTVLDKFDGISNLGAHSSHKYEPKIEYALRINIAGRKELMRGKSSRRSNNADDEDKPIMNRALWPLILERAYSNSSEIYNFERCGWGDVSSSERDEKDDVTISKDVESKKCATGLFHLVHYFYAPVMIEDRGGSTTTTTTATTNITNYNSSESSNSNNNNNDSTRNEWKGKRKRK
;
A
#
# COMPACT_ATOMS: atom_id res chain seq x y z
N MET A 1 29.39 41.13 7.32
CA MET A 1 30.43 40.25 6.75
C MET A 1 30.49 40.58 5.28
N ASN A 2 31.66 40.90 4.72
CA ASN A 2 31.76 41.12 3.28
C ASN A 2 31.51 39.78 2.56
N ASP A 3 30.80 39.77 1.43
CA ASP A 3 30.47 38.54 0.68
C ASP A 3 31.71 37.68 0.41
N THR A 4 32.86 38.32 0.20
CA THR A 4 34.16 37.66 -0.03
C THR A 4 34.65 36.86 1.19
N GLU A 5 34.35 37.32 2.40
CA GLU A 5 34.75 36.66 3.65
C GLU A 5 33.84 35.46 3.95
N ALA A 6 32.52 35.60 3.70
CA ALA A 6 31.56 34.50 3.82
C ALA A 6 31.86 33.36 2.83
N ASP A 7 32.20 33.70 1.58
CA ASP A 7 32.61 32.73 0.56
C ASP A 7 33.92 32.00 0.93
N ALA A 8 34.90 32.72 1.49
CA ALA A 8 36.15 32.12 1.93
C ALA A 8 35.92 31.14 3.09
N GLU A 9 35.04 31.50 4.03
CA GLU A 9 34.69 30.66 5.17
C GLU A 9 33.94 29.39 4.73
N GLN A 10 32.96 29.52 3.84
CA GLN A 10 32.27 28.39 3.24
C GLN A 10 33.27 27.41 2.60
N ARG A 11 34.19 27.90 1.76
CA ARG A 11 35.18 27.05 1.09
C ARG A 11 36.10 26.36 2.10
N ARG A 12 36.49 27.05 3.18
CA ARG A 12 37.33 26.51 4.25
C ARG A 12 36.64 25.37 4.99
N ILE A 13 35.38 25.58 5.39
CA ILE A 13 34.59 24.57 6.12
C ILE A 13 34.31 23.35 5.24
N VAL A 14 33.85 23.58 4.00
CA VAL A 14 33.62 22.50 3.04
C VAL A 14 34.89 21.68 2.84
N ALA A 15 36.03 22.32 2.59
CA ALA A 15 37.32 21.63 2.41
C ALA A 15 37.73 20.80 3.64
N ARG A 16 37.49 21.32 4.86
CA ARG A 16 37.76 20.58 6.11
C ARG A 16 36.91 19.32 6.23
N CYS A 17 35.66 19.34 5.77
CA CYS A 17 34.73 18.20 5.89
C CYS A 17 34.75 17.22 4.70
N MET A 18 35.37 17.58 3.57
CA MET A 18 35.37 16.73 2.35
C MET A 18 35.93 15.32 2.57
N HIS A 19 36.83 15.12 3.52
CA HIS A 19 37.43 13.81 3.82
C HIS A 19 36.45 12.80 4.45
N HIS A 20 35.26 13.25 4.87
CA HIS A 20 34.19 12.36 5.34
C HIS A 20 33.33 11.80 4.19
N MET A 21 33.53 12.26 2.96
CA MET A 21 32.79 11.75 1.80
C MET A 21 33.28 10.36 1.41
N PRO A 22 32.38 9.44 1.03
CA PRO A 22 32.79 8.14 0.50
C PRO A 22 33.69 8.31 -0.72
N ASP A 23 34.77 7.53 -0.80
CA ASP A 23 35.68 7.54 -1.95
C ASP A 23 34.99 7.20 -3.27
N SER A 24 33.85 6.50 -3.21
CA SER A 24 33.03 6.16 -4.38
C SER A 24 32.20 7.33 -4.91
N MET A 25 32.04 8.42 -4.15
CA MET A 25 31.20 9.55 -4.54
C MET A 25 31.90 10.43 -5.59
N ASN A 26 31.12 10.93 -6.55
CA ASN A 26 31.60 11.91 -7.52
C ASN A 26 32.01 13.19 -6.80
N ILE A 27 33.26 13.59 -6.92
CA ILE A 27 33.82 14.74 -6.19
C ILE A 27 33.06 16.05 -6.39
N LYS A 28 32.46 16.26 -7.57
CA LYS A 28 31.65 17.47 -7.82
C LYS A 28 30.36 17.43 -7.03
N GLU A 29 29.61 16.33 -7.10
CA GLU A 29 28.35 16.19 -6.35
C GLU A 29 28.60 16.16 -4.83
N ALA A 30 29.72 15.58 -4.39
CA ALA A 30 30.19 15.64 -3.01
C ALA A 30 30.42 17.08 -2.53
N TYR A 31 31.06 17.90 -3.38
CA TYR A 31 31.30 19.31 -3.09
C TYR A 31 29.99 20.11 -3.02
N VAL A 32 29.05 19.86 -3.94
CA VAL A 32 27.71 20.47 -3.94
C VAL A 32 26.97 20.10 -2.66
N LEU A 33 26.96 18.81 -2.29
CA LEU A 33 26.33 18.34 -1.07
C LEU A 33 26.92 19.02 0.17
N MET A 34 28.25 19.13 0.25
CA MET A 34 28.90 19.83 1.35
C MET A 34 28.54 21.32 1.41
N ILE A 35 28.41 22.00 0.27
CA ILE A 35 27.91 23.38 0.23
C ILE A 35 26.49 23.45 0.77
N MET A 36 25.63 22.49 0.43
CA MET A 36 24.27 22.45 0.95
C MET A 36 24.22 22.25 2.45
N LEU A 37 24.99 21.28 2.96
CA LEU A 37 25.10 21.00 4.39
C LEU A 37 25.65 22.21 5.15
N TYR A 38 26.59 22.95 4.55
CA TYR A 38 27.07 24.22 5.09
C TYR A 38 25.97 25.27 5.15
N LYS A 39 25.29 25.52 4.03
CA LYS A 39 24.18 26.49 3.94
C LYS A 39 23.02 26.14 4.89
N ALA A 40 22.83 24.86 5.20
CA ALA A 40 21.87 24.37 6.19
C ALA A 40 22.31 24.57 7.65
N GLY A 41 23.53 25.03 7.87
CA GLY A 41 24.13 25.16 9.20
C GLY A 41 24.62 23.85 9.80
N ILE A 42 24.37 22.70 9.15
CA ILE A 42 24.73 21.36 9.65
C ILE A 42 26.24 21.23 9.84
N LEU A 43 27.03 21.66 8.85
CA LEU A 43 28.50 21.62 8.98
C LEU A 43 29.00 22.57 10.08
N SER A 44 28.35 23.71 10.27
CA SER A 44 28.72 24.66 11.32
C SER A 44 28.43 24.09 12.71
N TYR A 45 27.29 23.41 12.90
CA TYR A 45 26.98 22.69 14.15
C TYR A 45 27.97 21.57 14.41
N TYR A 46 28.23 20.72 13.40
CA TYR A 46 29.22 19.65 13.51
C TYR A 46 30.59 20.18 13.96
N LEU A 47 31.07 21.24 13.32
CA LEU A 47 32.36 21.82 13.66
C LEU A 47 32.37 22.48 15.04
N ALA A 48 31.27 23.11 15.46
CA ALA A 48 31.15 23.68 16.80
C ALA A 48 31.20 22.59 17.88
N ASP A 49 30.50 21.49 17.68
CA ASP A 49 30.50 20.35 18.60
C ASP A 49 31.86 19.63 18.58
N LEU A 50 32.51 19.54 17.41
CA LEU A 50 33.85 19.00 17.28
C LEU A 50 34.90 19.85 18.01
N ASP A 51 34.77 21.18 17.95
CA ASP A 51 35.67 22.10 18.65
C ASP A 51 35.35 22.17 20.17
N ALA A 52 34.13 21.81 20.59
CA ALA A 52 33.71 21.70 22.00
C ALA A 52 34.00 20.33 22.63
N ALA A 53 34.27 19.31 21.81
CA ALA A 53 34.61 17.98 22.26
C ALA A 53 35.91 17.94 23.05
N ASP A 54 36.00 17.02 24.01
CA ASP A 54 37.24 16.78 24.73
C ASP A 54 38.31 16.11 23.83
N ASP A 55 39.50 15.85 24.37
CA ASP A 55 40.61 15.21 23.64
C ASP A 55 40.25 13.80 23.11
N THR A 56 39.16 13.19 23.59
CA THR A 56 38.65 11.90 23.11
C THR A 56 37.61 12.04 21.98
N GLY A 57 37.18 13.26 21.67
CA GLY A 57 36.16 13.55 20.66
C GLY A 57 34.73 13.41 21.19
N HIS A 58 34.55 13.54 22.50
CA HIS A 58 33.28 13.34 23.19
C HIS A 58 32.70 14.64 23.74
N ILE A 59 31.36 14.77 23.71
CA ILE A 59 30.59 15.84 24.35
C ILE A 59 29.54 15.25 25.29
N LEU A 60 29.24 15.95 26.39
CA LEU A 60 28.09 15.63 27.22
C LEU A 60 26.84 16.26 26.59
N ASP A 61 25.84 15.44 26.28
CA ASP A 61 24.55 15.93 25.83
C ASP A 61 23.78 16.62 26.99
N GLN A 62 22.58 17.14 26.69
CA GLN A 62 21.76 17.84 27.70
C GLN A 62 21.33 16.93 28.86
N ASP A 63 21.35 15.62 28.66
CA ASP A 63 21.01 14.61 29.66
C ASP A 63 22.26 14.08 30.40
N GLY A 64 23.46 14.59 30.06
CA GLY A 64 24.73 14.21 30.64
C GLY A 64 25.27 12.87 30.11
N TYR A 65 24.74 12.36 29.00
CA TYR A 65 25.32 11.19 28.34
C TYR A 65 26.51 11.59 27.49
N ASP A 66 27.52 10.75 27.58
CA ASP A 66 28.75 10.86 26.82
C ASP A 66 28.53 10.44 25.36
N GLN A 67 28.49 11.43 24.45
CA GLN A 67 28.28 11.21 23.03
C GLN A 67 29.54 11.55 22.24
N LYS A 68 30.02 10.59 21.45
CA LYS A 68 31.11 10.84 20.51
C LYS A 68 30.63 11.69 19.35
N VAL A 69 31.32 12.79 19.06
CA VAL A 69 31.02 13.68 17.93
C VAL A 69 31.49 13.03 16.64
N GLU A 70 30.61 12.26 16.00
CA GLU A 70 30.88 11.66 14.70
C GLU A 70 30.13 12.43 13.59
N PHE A 71 30.78 12.63 12.45
CA PHE A 71 30.15 13.30 11.29
C PHE A 71 28.83 12.63 10.88
N THR A 72 28.77 11.31 11.05
CA THR A 72 27.61 10.45 10.83
C THR A 72 26.38 10.80 11.67
N ASN A 73 26.56 11.49 12.81
CA ASN A 73 25.46 11.95 13.65
C ASN A 73 24.78 13.21 13.09
N TYR A 74 25.47 14.00 12.26
CA TYR A 74 24.99 15.27 11.69
C TYR A 74 24.59 15.11 10.23
N CYS A 75 25.40 14.33 9.50
CA CYS A 75 25.12 13.91 8.15
C CYS A 75 24.86 12.42 8.22
N SER A 76 23.58 12.07 8.16
CA SER A 76 23.10 10.70 8.08
C SER A 76 23.96 9.83 7.17
N HIS A 77 24.10 8.56 7.53
CA HIS A 77 25.01 7.62 6.91
C HIS A 77 24.93 7.66 5.37
N PHE A 78 26.03 8.00 4.71
CA PHE A 78 26.12 7.89 3.25
C PHE A 78 25.97 6.43 2.84
N ASN A 79 25.16 6.18 1.82
CA ASN A 79 24.70 4.84 1.39
C ASN A 79 23.67 4.18 2.31
N ASP A 80 23.25 4.83 3.40
CA ASP A 80 21.99 4.46 4.00
C ASP A 80 20.88 4.92 3.04
N GLU A 81 20.18 3.94 2.48
CA GLU A 81 19.09 4.15 1.53
C GLU A 81 17.97 5.03 2.08
N GLN A 82 17.96 5.25 3.41
CA GLN A 82 17.07 6.17 4.10
C GLN A 82 17.35 7.64 3.83
N TYR A 83 18.61 7.97 3.54
CA TYR A 83 19.06 9.36 3.55
C TYR A 83 19.77 9.80 2.28
N THR A 84 20.71 9.01 1.77
CA THR A 84 21.43 9.35 0.52
C THR A 84 21.89 8.09 -0.18
N LYS A 85 21.43 7.89 -1.42
CA LYS A 85 21.85 6.76 -2.26
C LYS A 85 22.81 7.24 -3.34
N ILE A 86 23.95 6.57 -3.42
CA ILE A 86 24.98 6.81 -4.42
C ILE A 86 25.01 5.62 -5.37
N ASP A 87 24.96 5.86 -6.68
CA ASP A 87 25.18 4.82 -7.67
C ASP A 87 26.64 4.32 -7.56
N PRO A 88 26.88 3.04 -7.25
CA PRO A 88 28.23 2.51 -7.02
C PRO A 88 29.10 2.50 -8.28
N LYS A 89 28.51 2.55 -9.49
CA LYS A 89 29.23 2.57 -10.76
C LYS A 89 29.62 3.98 -11.18
N THR A 90 28.75 4.96 -10.93
CA THR A 90 28.95 6.34 -11.42
C THR A 90 29.38 7.32 -10.34
N GLY A 91 29.24 6.93 -9.07
CA GLY A 91 29.47 7.78 -7.90
C GLY A 91 28.44 8.89 -7.73
N ARG A 92 27.36 8.89 -8.51
CA ARG A 92 26.37 9.97 -8.51
C ARG A 92 25.27 9.73 -7.48
N ILE A 93 24.79 10.80 -6.87
CA ILE A 93 23.66 10.81 -5.94
C ILE A 93 22.38 10.62 -6.73
N THR A 94 21.70 9.50 -6.49
CA THR A 94 20.42 9.14 -7.14
C THR A 94 19.22 9.30 -6.21
N PHE A 95 19.45 9.33 -4.89
CA PHE A 95 18.46 9.66 -3.88
C PHE A 95 19.02 10.63 -2.85
N PHE A 96 18.23 11.62 -2.46
CA PHE A 96 18.59 12.60 -1.45
C PHE A 96 17.42 12.89 -0.51
N LEU A 97 17.68 12.79 0.81
CA LEU A 97 16.81 13.25 1.87
C LEU A 97 17.22 14.65 2.30
N HIS A 98 16.27 15.57 2.28
CA HIS A 98 16.48 16.94 2.68
C HIS A 98 15.62 17.31 3.89
N ASP A 99 16.23 17.52 5.05
CA ASP A 99 15.56 18.01 6.26
C ASP A 99 15.67 19.53 6.36
N MET A 100 14.54 20.23 6.30
CA MET A 100 14.45 21.71 6.24
C MET A 100 14.04 22.36 7.56
N SER A 101 14.21 21.67 8.69
CA SER A 101 13.76 22.18 9.99
C SER A 101 14.40 23.52 10.41
N THR A 102 15.55 23.93 9.85
CA THR A 102 16.33 25.07 10.37
C THR A 102 16.51 26.28 9.44
N VAL A 103 16.55 26.16 8.10
CA VAL A 103 16.79 27.33 7.20
C VAL A 103 16.12 27.16 5.82
N PRO A 104 15.40 28.16 5.28
CA PRO A 104 14.97 28.18 3.88
C PRO A 104 16.18 28.43 2.98
N ILE A 105 16.78 27.38 2.45
CA ILE A 105 17.96 27.51 1.61
C ILE A 105 17.51 27.59 0.14
N SER A 106 17.95 28.64 -0.55
CA SER A 106 18.09 28.64 -2.02
C SER A 106 19.21 27.66 -2.35
N ILE A 107 18.82 26.41 -2.52
CA ILE A 107 19.71 25.30 -2.82
C ILE A 107 19.87 25.26 -4.33
N ASP A 108 21.12 25.20 -4.78
CA ASP A 108 21.49 24.91 -6.17
C ASP A 108 21.20 23.42 -6.49
N ILE A 109 19.95 22.99 -6.27
CA ILE A 109 19.55 21.58 -6.33
C ILE A 109 19.60 21.08 -7.78
N ASP A 110 19.47 22.02 -8.72
CA ASP A 110 19.69 21.81 -10.14
C ASP A 110 21.11 21.30 -10.46
N GLN A 111 22.06 21.35 -9.54
CA GLN A 111 23.37 20.73 -9.74
C GLN A 111 23.33 19.18 -9.66
N PHE A 112 22.29 18.57 -9.07
CA PHE A 112 22.11 17.11 -9.05
C PHE A 112 21.35 16.60 -10.28
N GLN A 113 21.96 16.76 -11.45
CA GLN A 113 21.38 16.33 -12.73
C GLN A 113 21.12 14.83 -12.85
N SER A 114 21.61 14.03 -11.89
CA SER A 114 21.46 12.58 -11.80
C SER A 114 20.38 12.13 -10.80
N LEU A 115 19.74 13.07 -10.10
CA LEU A 115 18.84 12.77 -8.99
C LEU A 115 17.52 12.16 -9.49
N GLU A 116 17.29 10.89 -9.21
CA GLU A 116 16.08 10.17 -9.63
C GLU A 116 14.96 10.24 -8.58
N SER A 117 15.32 10.43 -7.32
CA SER A 117 14.39 10.43 -6.20
C SER A 117 14.78 11.47 -5.16
N ILE A 118 13.82 12.20 -4.62
CA ILE A 118 14.04 13.16 -3.54
C ILE A 118 13.00 13.00 -2.45
N CYS A 119 13.42 13.14 -1.19
CA CYS A 119 12.53 13.18 -0.04
C CYS A 119 12.71 14.50 0.69
N LEU A 120 11.63 15.28 0.77
CA LEU A 120 11.58 16.59 1.38
C LEU A 120 10.94 16.45 2.76
N ARG A 121 11.71 16.67 3.82
CA ARG A 121 11.27 16.60 5.21
C ARG A 121 11.11 17.99 5.82
N TYR A 122 10.03 18.20 6.55
CA TYR A 122 9.75 19.46 7.29
C TYR A 122 9.80 20.73 6.42
N CYS A 123 9.60 20.60 5.12
CA CYS A 123 9.65 21.72 4.18
C CYS A 123 8.44 22.65 4.37
N ARG A 124 8.69 23.97 4.32
CA ARG A 124 7.65 25.00 4.42
C ARG A 124 7.21 25.56 3.07
N LEU A 125 8.08 25.47 2.06
CA LEU A 125 7.88 26.01 0.71
C LEU A 125 8.45 25.03 -0.31
N LEU A 126 7.84 24.98 -1.49
CA LEU A 126 8.45 24.35 -2.67
C LEU A 126 9.36 25.36 -3.36
N ILE A 127 10.45 24.86 -3.94
CA ILE A 127 11.40 25.67 -4.69
C ILE A 127 11.25 25.41 -6.19
N MET A 128 11.45 26.43 -7.02
CA MET A 128 11.27 26.34 -8.48
C MET A 128 12.28 25.40 -9.13
N GLU A 129 13.46 25.30 -8.54
CA GLU A 129 14.61 24.55 -9.03
C GLU A 129 14.37 23.04 -9.07
N LEU A 130 13.36 22.52 -8.34
CA LEU A 130 12.93 21.12 -8.47
C LEU A 130 12.46 20.79 -9.90
N GLY A 131 11.91 21.77 -10.62
CA GLY A 131 11.52 21.61 -12.02
C GLY A 131 12.69 21.47 -12.98
N ASN A 132 13.91 21.82 -12.56
CA ASN A 132 15.12 21.77 -13.39
C ASN A 132 15.81 20.39 -13.36
N LEU A 133 15.26 19.41 -12.62
CA LEU A 133 15.85 18.08 -12.45
C LEU A 133 15.33 17.12 -13.54
N PRO A 134 16.12 16.83 -14.60
CA PRO A 134 15.60 16.18 -15.81
C PRO A 134 15.20 14.71 -15.58
N VAL A 135 15.82 14.04 -14.62
CA VAL A 135 15.63 12.60 -14.35
C VAL A 135 14.87 12.31 -13.06
N LEU A 136 14.32 13.33 -12.39
CA LEU A 136 13.59 13.15 -11.14
C LEU A 136 12.27 12.42 -11.40
N LYS A 137 12.17 11.18 -10.93
CA LYS A 137 11.02 10.28 -11.11
C LYS A 137 10.17 10.18 -9.84
N THR A 138 10.79 10.30 -8.66
CA THR A 138 10.09 10.14 -7.37
C THR A 138 10.28 11.37 -6.51
N ILE A 139 9.18 11.88 -5.95
CA ILE A 139 9.22 12.91 -4.92
C ILE A 139 8.40 12.48 -3.71
N LYS A 140 8.99 12.63 -2.53
CA LYS A 140 8.33 12.34 -1.25
C LYS A 140 8.28 13.61 -0.42
N PHE A 141 7.12 13.89 0.17
CA PHE A 141 6.88 14.99 1.10
C PHE A 141 6.57 14.38 2.45
N CYS A 142 7.50 14.48 3.40
CA CYS A 142 7.40 13.85 4.71
C CYS A 142 7.35 14.93 5.78
N HIS A 143 6.26 14.99 6.55
CA HIS A 143 6.13 15.97 7.65
C HIS A 143 6.26 17.44 7.18
N CYS A 144 5.97 17.73 5.92
CA CYS A 144 6.00 19.09 5.38
C CYS A 144 4.90 19.96 6.00
N ASN A 145 5.15 21.25 6.12
CA ASN A 145 4.14 22.19 6.57
C ASN A 145 3.06 22.32 5.49
N PRO A 146 1.76 22.31 5.83
CA PRO A 146 0.72 22.42 4.83
C PRO A 146 0.73 23.70 4.00
N SER A 147 1.32 24.80 4.50
CA SER A 147 1.50 26.04 3.74
C SER A 147 2.33 25.83 2.45
N MET A 148 3.12 24.76 2.38
CA MET A 148 3.84 24.35 1.18
C MET A 148 2.89 24.04 0.02
N PHE A 149 1.71 23.49 0.29
CA PHE A 149 0.69 23.19 -0.72
C PHE A 149 -0.11 24.42 -1.14
N GLU A 150 -0.04 25.51 -0.36
CA GLU A 150 -0.69 26.78 -0.66
C GLU A 150 0.18 27.70 -1.50
N ASN A 151 1.49 27.67 -1.25
CA ASN A 151 2.46 28.57 -1.85
C ASN A 151 3.27 27.85 -2.93
N VAL A 152 2.57 27.11 -3.80
CA VAL A 152 3.18 26.46 -4.96
C VAL A 152 3.70 27.54 -5.90
N PRO A 153 5.01 27.59 -6.20
CA PRO A 153 5.56 28.60 -7.06
C PRO A 153 4.90 28.61 -8.45
N GLU A 154 4.56 29.80 -8.94
CA GLU A 154 3.97 29.96 -10.27
C GLU A 154 4.94 29.44 -11.35
N GLY A 155 4.44 28.56 -12.21
CA GLY A 155 5.25 27.95 -13.28
C GLY A 155 6.03 26.70 -12.87
N LEU A 156 5.97 26.26 -11.60
CA LEU A 156 6.59 25.00 -11.19
C LEU A 156 5.92 23.83 -11.93
N GLN A 157 6.71 23.08 -12.69
CA GLN A 157 6.30 21.85 -13.35
C GLN A 157 7.32 20.75 -13.05
N LEU A 158 6.85 19.59 -12.60
CA LEU A 158 7.70 18.45 -12.26
C LEU A 158 7.62 17.38 -13.34
N SER A 159 8.03 17.73 -14.56
CA SER A 159 7.67 17.03 -15.81
C SER A 159 8.06 15.55 -15.92
N SER A 160 9.02 15.08 -15.13
CA SER A 160 9.55 13.71 -15.17
C SER A 160 8.99 12.79 -14.06
N ILE A 161 8.16 13.33 -13.17
CA ILE A 161 7.66 12.58 -12.00
C ILE A 161 6.72 11.44 -12.43
N LYS A 162 6.98 10.27 -11.85
CA LYS A 162 6.17 9.05 -11.95
C LYS A 162 5.54 8.66 -10.62
N LYS A 163 6.14 9.05 -9.49
CA LYS A 163 5.69 8.66 -8.15
C LYS A 163 5.72 9.84 -7.19
N VAL A 164 4.58 10.07 -6.54
CA VAL A 164 4.42 11.08 -5.50
C VAL A 164 4.02 10.41 -4.20
N VAL A 165 4.74 10.73 -3.13
CA VAL A 165 4.41 10.29 -1.77
C VAL A 165 4.16 11.51 -0.90
N ILE A 166 3.02 11.57 -0.24
CA ILE A 166 2.66 12.59 0.72
C ILE A 166 2.42 11.87 2.04
N ASP A 167 3.38 11.97 2.94
CA ASP A 167 3.33 11.42 4.27
C ASP A 167 3.13 12.56 5.27
N SER A 168 1.87 12.75 5.67
CA SER A 168 1.48 13.81 6.58
C SER A 168 1.33 13.22 7.97
N THR A 169 2.42 12.93 8.69
CA THR A 169 2.24 12.76 10.13
C THR A 169 1.96 14.13 10.71
N THR A 170 0.72 14.35 11.13
CA THR A 170 0.28 15.61 11.74
C THR A 170 0.83 15.74 13.17
N ILE A 171 2.14 15.65 13.35
CA ILE A 171 2.79 15.96 14.63
C ILE A 171 2.35 17.36 15.10
N TYR A 172 2.03 18.25 14.17
CA TYR A 172 1.59 19.62 14.43
C TYR A 172 0.08 19.86 14.28
N GLY A 173 -0.74 18.83 14.04
CA GLY A 173 -2.20 18.98 13.90
C GLY A 173 -2.67 19.87 12.74
N THR A 174 -1.79 20.20 11.80
CA THR A 174 -2.09 21.07 10.66
C THR A 174 -2.66 20.27 9.49
N ARG A 175 -3.75 20.75 8.90
CA ARG A 175 -4.51 20.10 7.81
C ARG A 175 -3.93 20.42 6.44
N LEU A 176 -4.04 19.49 5.49
CA LEU A 176 -3.96 19.77 4.06
C LEU A 176 -5.08 20.75 3.73
N ASN A 177 -4.73 22.01 3.57
CA ASN A 177 -5.71 23.05 3.25
C ASN A 177 -6.29 22.82 1.84
N SER A 178 -7.35 23.56 1.50
CA SER A 178 -8.12 23.48 0.24
C SER A 178 -7.34 23.73 -1.06
N ASN A 179 -6.01 23.85 -0.99
CA ASN A 179 -5.12 24.07 -2.13
C ASN A 179 -4.47 22.78 -2.66
N LEU A 180 -4.80 21.61 -2.09
CA LEU A 180 -4.30 20.32 -2.58
C LEU A 180 -4.58 20.12 -4.07
N SER A 181 -5.73 20.58 -4.57
CA SER A 181 -6.07 20.56 -6.01
C SER A 181 -5.04 21.31 -6.86
N SER A 182 -4.69 22.53 -6.48
CA SER A 182 -3.68 23.34 -7.18
C SER A 182 -2.30 22.68 -7.12
N PHE A 183 -1.96 22.10 -5.99
CA PHE A 183 -0.71 21.36 -5.83
C PHE A 183 -0.65 20.12 -6.73
N LEU A 184 -1.68 19.28 -6.79
CA LEU A 184 -1.65 18.09 -7.64
C LEU A 184 -1.56 18.42 -9.14
N LYS A 185 -1.97 19.63 -9.56
CA LYS A 185 -1.86 20.08 -10.97
C LYS A 185 -0.42 20.33 -11.45
N ILE A 186 0.56 20.44 -10.55
CA ILE A 186 1.97 20.58 -10.97
C ILE A 186 2.54 19.27 -11.52
N PHE A 187 1.87 18.14 -11.26
CA PHE A 187 2.35 16.84 -11.68
C PHE A 187 1.96 16.55 -13.14
N PRO A 188 2.91 16.00 -13.91
CA PRO A 188 2.73 15.73 -15.33
C PRO A 188 1.77 14.60 -15.56
N ASN A 189 1.37 14.42 -16.82
CA ASN A 189 0.63 13.24 -17.22
C ASN A 189 1.42 11.94 -17.02
N THR A 190 2.74 11.94 -16.79
CA THR A 190 3.55 10.74 -16.53
C THR A 190 3.39 10.16 -15.13
N LEU A 191 2.61 10.77 -14.24
CA LEU A 191 2.39 10.27 -12.89
C LEU A 191 1.66 8.92 -12.91
N GLU A 192 2.29 7.89 -12.36
CA GLU A 192 1.83 6.51 -12.33
C GLU A 192 1.37 6.09 -10.92
N GLU A 193 2.02 6.59 -9.87
CA GLU A 193 1.74 6.25 -8.47
C GLU A 193 1.51 7.48 -7.59
N LEU A 194 0.41 7.46 -6.84
CA LEU A 194 0.08 8.49 -5.85
C LEU A 194 -0.15 7.84 -4.49
N ILE A 195 0.65 8.24 -3.50
CA ILE A 195 0.67 7.64 -2.17
C ILE A 195 0.41 8.71 -1.12
N PHE A 196 -0.64 8.51 -0.33
CA PHE A 196 -0.97 9.26 0.87
C PHE A 196 -0.80 8.34 2.07
N SER A 197 -0.10 8.84 3.10
CA SER A 197 0.12 8.11 4.34
C SER A 197 -0.14 9.00 5.56
N ASN A 198 -0.66 8.39 6.63
CA ASN A 198 -0.79 8.97 7.97
C ASN A 198 -1.66 10.24 8.05
N THR A 199 -2.57 10.45 7.09
CA THR A 199 -3.36 11.69 7.01
C THR A 199 -4.50 11.73 8.03
N THR A 200 -4.96 12.94 8.38
CA THR A 200 -6.16 13.10 9.21
C THR A 200 -7.43 12.74 8.44
N ARG A 201 -8.57 12.68 9.14
CA ARG A 201 -9.85 12.40 8.50
C ARG A 201 -10.21 13.49 7.49
N GLU A 202 -10.05 14.75 7.89
CA GLU A 202 -10.38 15.91 7.07
C GLU A 202 -9.47 16.01 5.84
N ASP A 203 -8.18 15.70 5.99
CA ASP A 203 -7.25 15.61 4.87
C ASP A 203 -7.71 14.57 3.85
N SER A 204 -8.19 13.42 4.32
CA SER A 204 -8.70 12.36 3.45
C SER A 204 -9.97 12.76 2.73
N ASP A 205 -10.87 13.50 3.38
CA ASP A 205 -12.06 14.05 2.73
C ASP A 205 -11.67 15.00 1.59
N GLU A 206 -10.69 15.87 1.81
CA GLU A 206 -10.15 16.75 0.76
C GLU A 206 -9.45 15.96 -0.35
N ILE A 207 -8.64 14.95 -0.02
CA ILE A 207 -7.99 14.08 -1.02
C ILE A 207 -9.06 13.40 -1.90
N LEU A 208 -10.09 12.81 -1.30
CA LEU A 208 -11.18 12.15 -2.04
C LEU A 208 -11.93 13.15 -2.93
N HIS A 209 -12.20 14.36 -2.42
CA HIS A 209 -12.81 15.43 -3.18
C HIS A 209 -11.95 15.83 -4.40
N VAL A 210 -10.65 16.06 -4.19
CA VAL A 210 -9.73 16.46 -5.26
C VAL A 210 -9.57 15.36 -6.32
N LEU A 211 -9.52 14.09 -5.91
CA LEU A 211 -9.43 12.96 -6.85
C LEU A 211 -10.69 12.82 -7.74
N GLN A 212 -11.81 13.45 -7.38
CA GLN A 212 -12.98 13.55 -8.25
C GLN A 212 -12.83 14.62 -9.34
N ASN A 213 -11.87 15.54 -9.26
CA ASN A 213 -11.78 16.66 -10.21
C ASN A 213 -11.37 16.26 -11.63
N ASP A 214 -12.02 16.86 -12.63
CA ASP A 214 -11.86 16.58 -14.07
C ASP A 214 -10.57 17.08 -14.73
N ASP A 215 -9.80 17.88 -14.01
CA ASP A 215 -8.68 18.66 -14.50
C ASP A 215 -7.29 18.07 -14.19
N LEU A 216 -7.22 16.89 -13.58
CA LEU A 216 -5.94 16.22 -13.28
C LEU A 216 -5.30 15.63 -14.54
N CYS A 217 -4.14 16.14 -14.95
CA CYS A 217 -3.46 15.75 -16.20
C CYS A 217 -3.03 14.26 -16.26
N PHE A 218 -2.87 13.59 -15.12
CA PHE A 218 -2.36 12.21 -15.01
C PHE A 218 -3.43 11.13 -14.97
N ARG A 219 -4.71 11.46 -15.18
CA ARG A 219 -5.83 10.52 -15.08
C ARG A 219 -5.65 9.22 -15.85
N HIS A 220 -5.11 9.32 -17.06
CA HIS A 220 -4.93 8.18 -17.94
C HIS A 220 -3.69 7.34 -17.63
N ASN A 221 -2.75 7.84 -16.83
CA ASN A 221 -1.52 7.10 -16.52
C ASN A 221 -1.43 6.66 -15.07
N LEU A 222 -2.28 7.20 -14.19
CA LEU A 222 -2.32 6.76 -12.80
C LEU A 222 -2.77 5.30 -12.72
N THR A 223 -1.89 4.47 -12.18
CA THR A 223 -2.07 3.02 -12.05
C THR A 223 -2.31 2.58 -10.62
N THR A 224 -1.81 3.37 -9.66
CA THR A 224 -1.76 3.00 -8.25
C THR A 224 -2.13 4.19 -7.38
N ILE A 225 -3.10 3.95 -6.47
CA ILE A 225 -3.41 4.86 -5.37
C ILE A 225 -3.22 4.12 -4.06
N HIS A 226 -2.38 4.68 -3.19
CA HIS A 226 -2.25 4.25 -1.81
C HIS A 226 -2.79 5.34 -0.89
N MET A 227 -3.67 4.96 0.04
CA MET A 227 -4.19 5.81 1.10
C MET A 227 -4.06 5.04 2.42
N ARG A 228 -2.85 5.00 2.97
CA ARG A 228 -2.50 4.17 4.13
C ARG A 228 -2.63 4.98 5.41
N ASP A 229 -3.33 4.44 6.39
CA ASP A 229 -3.61 5.16 7.65
C ASP A 229 -4.20 6.56 7.43
N CYS A 230 -5.13 6.65 6.48
CA CYS A 230 -5.83 7.86 6.09
C CYS A 230 -7.19 8.01 6.79
N LYS A 231 -7.44 7.25 7.86
CA LYS A 231 -8.72 7.22 8.60
C LYS A 231 -9.96 7.02 7.70
N LEU A 232 -9.81 6.28 6.60
CA LEU A 232 -10.91 5.93 5.69
C LEU A 232 -11.91 4.98 6.36
N ASN A 233 -13.16 5.04 5.96
CA ASN A 233 -14.26 4.20 6.42
C ASN A 233 -14.90 3.43 5.24
N ASP A 234 -16.02 2.76 5.50
CA ASP A 234 -16.71 1.91 4.52
C ASP A 234 -17.24 2.70 3.30
N ASP A 235 -17.76 3.91 3.52
CA ASP A 235 -18.31 4.76 2.46
C ASP A 235 -17.20 5.35 1.57
N ASP A 236 -16.05 5.68 2.14
CA ASP A 236 -14.91 6.16 1.33
C ASP A 236 -14.33 5.06 0.44
N LEU A 237 -14.26 3.83 0.94
CA LEU A 237 -13.84 2.70 0.12
C LEU A 237 -14.82 2.51 -1.05
N LYS A 238 -16.13 2.63 -0.78
CA LYS A 238 -17.16 2.60 -1.83
C LYS A 238 -16.97 3.73 -2.83
N GLN A 239 -16.68 4.96 -2.38
CA GLN A 239 -16.38 6.11 -3.23
C GLN A 239 -15.12 5.86 -4.09
N LEU A 240 -14.05 5.32 -3.50
CA LEU A 240 -12.82 4.95 -4.21
C LEU A 240 -13.08 3.93 -5.32
N VAL A 241 -13.83 2.88 -5.02
CA VAL A 241 -14.09 1.76 -5.94
C VAL A 241 -15.00 2.13 -7.09
N PHE A 242 -16.01 2.97 -6.86
CA PHE A 242 -17.03 3.25 -7.89
C PHE A 242 -16.99 4.66 -8.48
N GLU A 243 -16.50 5.68 -7.77
CA GLU A 243 -16.57 7.07 -8.25
C GLU A 243 -15.20 7.57 -8.69
N ILE A 244 -14.20 7.41 -7.83
CA ILE A 244 -12.83 7.85 -8.14
C ILE A 244 -12.25 6.94 -9.23
N ARG A 245 -12.33 5.61 -9.07
CA ARG A 245 -11.77 4.67 -10.02
C ARG A 245 -12.32 4.85 -11.45
N GLU A 246 -13.57 5.23 -11.64
CA GLU A 246 -14.14 5.48 -12.99
C GLU A 246 -13.42 6.61 -13.72
N ARG A 247 -12.82 7.55 -12.99
CA ARG A 247 -12.06 8.69 -13.52
C ARG A 247 -10.61 8.34 -13.86
N PHE A 248 -10.11 7.22 -13.36
CA PHE A 248 -8.75 6.71 -13.58
C PHE A 248 -8.81 5.35 -14.29
N PRO A 249 -8.97 5.30 -15.63
CA PRO A 249 -9.28 4.07 -16.35
C PRO A 249 -8.23 2.96 -16.16
N ASN A 250 -6.96 3.34 -16.00
CA ASN A 250 -5.81 2.44 -15.85
C ASN A 250 -5.46 2.14 -14.37
N LEU A 251 -6.28 2.62 -13.42
CA LEU A 251 -6.12 2.35 -12.00
C LEU A 251 -6.43 0.88 -11.72
N HIS A 252 -5.39 0.13 -11.38
CA HIS A 252 -5.45 -1.30 -11.12
C HIS A 252 -4.96 -1.70 -9.72
N THR A 253 -4.37 -0.77 -8.96
CA THR A 253 -3.96 -0.99 -7.58
C THR A 253 -4.59 0.05 -6.65
N LEU A 254 -5.39 -0.44 -5.69
CA LEU A 254 -5.90 0.33 -4.56
C LEU A 254 -5.34 -0.24 -3.26
N ASN A 255 -4.63 0.58 -2.50
CA ASN A 255 -4.12 0.20 -1.18
C ASN A 255 -4.70 1.10 -0.10
N VAL A 256 -5.67 0.56 0.65
CA VAL A 256 -6.36 1.23 1.75
C VAL A 256 -6.01 0.58 3.08
N SER A 257 -4.79 0.04 3.20
CA SER A 257 -4.34 -0.57 4.46
C SER A 257 -4.30 0.44 5.61
N PHE A 258 -4.45 -0.03 6.85
CA PHE A 258 -4.44 0.80 8.07
C PHE A 258 -5.59 1.78 8.24
N ASN A 259 -6.73 1.53 7.62
CA ASN A 259 -7.90 2.39 7.78
C ASN A 259 -8.93 1.77 8.75
N ASN A 260 -10.10 2.42 8.83
CA ASN A 260 -11.21 2.04 9.69
C ASN A 260 -12.33 1.33 8.92
N ILE A 261 -11.99 0.59 7.86
CA ILE A 261 -12.96 -0.16 7.06
C ILE A 261 -13.43 -1.39 7.84
N LYS A 262 -14.71 -1.42 8.18
CA LYS A 262 -15.38 -2.45 9.00
C LYS A 262 -16.24 -3.39 8.17
N SER A 263 -16.75 -2.95 7.03
CA SER A 263 -17.71 -3.72 6.22
C SER A 263 -17.51 -3.54 4.71
N LEU A 264 -17.76 -4.60 3.95
CA LEU A 264 -17.85 -4.59 2.49
C LEU A 264 -19.30 -4.75 1.99
N CYS A 265 -20.28 -4.87 2.90
CA CYS A 265 -21.67 -5.09 2.53
C CYS A 265 -22.22 -3.98 1.63
N GLY A 266 -21.90 -2.71 1.91
CA GLY A 266 -22.35 -1.56 1.11
C GLY A 266 -21.84 -1.57 -0.35
N ILE A 267 -20.66 -2.14 -0.59
CA ILE A 267 -20.09 -2.33 -1.94
C ILE A 267 -20.82 -3.48 -2.64
N SER A 268 -20.99 -4.62 -1.94
CA SER A 268 -21.76 -5.77 -2.44
C SER A 268 -23.18 -5.39 -2.84
N ASP A 269 -23.86 -4.58 -2.01
CA ASP A 269 -25.23 -4.19 -2.27
C ASP A 269 -25.34 -3.28 -3.49
N ARG A 270 -24.38 -2.36 -3.68
CA ARG A 270 -24.31 -1.54 -4.90
C ARG A 270 -24.07 -2.39 -6.15
N ILE A 271 -23.21 -3.40 -6.09
CA ILE A 271 -22.98 -4.35 -7.19
C ILE A 271 -24.26 -5.10 -7.57
N LYS A 272 -25.06 -5.50 -6.58
CA LYS A 272 -26.32 -6.21 -6.81
C LYS A 272 -27.41 -5.30 -7.37
N GLN A 273 -27.43 -4.04 -6.93
CA GLN A 273 -28.41 -3.04 -7.38
C GLN A 273 -28.12 -2.55 -8.80
N ASP A 274 -26.84 -2.46 -9.18
CA ASP A 274 -26.42 -1.99 -10.49
C ASP A 274 -25.51 -3.01 -11.21
N PRO A 275 -26.10 -3.96 -11.95
CA PRO A 275 -25.33 -4.91 -12.75
C PRO A 275 -24.46 -4.24 -13.82
N SER A 276 -24.79 -3.00 -14.23
CA SER A 276 -24.14 -2.28 -15.34
C SER A 276 -22.77 -1.71 -14.97
N ILE A 277 -22.39 -1.74 -13.69
CA ILE A 277 -21.04 -1.37 -13.24
C ILE A 277 -20.01 -2.07 -14.13
N PRO A 278 -19.12 -1.34 -14.81
CA PRO A 278 -18.18 -1.95 -15.73
C PRO A 278 -17.24 -2.89 -14.96
N ASN A 279 -17.04 -4.10 -15.51
CA ASN A 279 -15.96 -4.95 -15.00
C ASN A 279 -14.64 -4.26 -15.33
N ASN A 280 -13.91 -3.90 -14.29
CA ASN A 280 -12.73 -3.07 -14.40
C ASN A 280 -11.43 -3.88 -14.42
N GLU A 281 -10.32 -3.16 -14.47
CA GLU A 281 -8.96 -3.69 -14.40
C GLU A 281 -8.39 -3.63 -12.98
N LEU A 282 -9.22 -3.52 -11.94
CA LEU A 282 -8.72 -3.53 -10.57
C LEU A 282 -8.12 -4.91 -10.27
N CYS A 283 -6.80 -4.95 -10.11
CA CYS A 283 -6.00 -6.16 -9.91
C CYS A 283 -5.61 -6.38 -8.45
N LYS A 284 -5.43 -5.30 -7.69
CA LYS A 284 -5.01 -5.36 -6.28
C LYS A 284 -5.89 -4.46 -5.43
N LEU A 285 -6.45 -5.02 -4.36
CA LEU A 285 -7.24 -4.31 -3.36
C LEU A 285 -6.72 -4.62 -1.97
N ASN A 286 -5.72 -3.87 -1.52
CA ASN A 286 -5.08 -4.14 -0.24
C ASN A 286 -5.91 -3.60 0.93
N LEU A 287 -6.62 -4.50 1.62
CA LEU A 287 -7.47 -4.23 2.80
C LEU A 287 -6.74 -4.53 4.12
N ARG A 288 -5.45 -4.80 4.06
CA ARG A 288 -4.66 -5.25 5.21
C ARG A 288 -4.79 -4.27 6.38
N LEU A 289 -4.92 -4.82 7.59
CA LEU A 289 -4.92 -4.04 8.83
C LEU A 289 -6.05 -3.00 8.89
N ASN A 290 -7.19 -3.35 8.31
CA ASN A 290 -8.49 -2.75 8.61
C ASN A 290 -9.28 -3.67 9.56
N PRO A 291 -10.26 -3.16 10.32
CA PRO A 291 -11.14 -3.99 11.15
C PRO A 291 -11.80 -5.17 10.41
N ILE A 292 -12.21 -5.00 9.14
CA ILE A 292 -12.76 -6.07 8.29
C ILE A 292 -11.81 -7.27 8.13
N TRP A 293 -10.50 -7.05 8.28
CA TRP A 293 -9.48 -8.09 8.14
C TRP A 293 -9.66 -9.24 9.14
N LYS A 294 -10.17 -8.93 10.34
CA LYS A 294 -10.49 -9.94 11.37
C LYS A 294 -11.53 -10.94 10.85
N GLN A 295 -12.48 -10.48 10.04
CA GLN A 295 -13.51 -11.32 9.43
C GLN A 295 -12.97 -12.18 8.28
N ILE A 296 -12.01 -11.64 7.51
CA ILE A 296 -11.45 -12.28 6.31
C ILE A 296 -10.45 -13.40 6.66
N CYS A 297 -9.55 -13.18 7.62
CA CYS A 297 -8.43 -14.10 7.88
C CYS A 297 -8.56 -14.96 9.15
N GLY A 298 -9.57 -14.75 10.00
CA GLY A 298 -9.92 -15.61 11.15
C GLY A 298 -8.88 -15.76 12.28
N LYS A 299 -7.59 -15.45 12.04
CA LYS A 299 -6.53 -15.42 13.06
C LYS A 299 -5.69 -14.16 12.89
N TYR A 300 -5.72 -13.31 13.90
CA TYR A 300 -4.85 -12.15 13.98
C TYR A 300 -3.45 -12.62 14.36
N ASN A 301 -2.42 -12.12 13.70
CA ASN A 301 -1.05 -12.39 14.12
C ASN A 301 -0.82 -11.70 15.49
N PRO A 302 -0.33 -12.42 16.51
CA PRO A 302 -0.19 -11.92 17.89
C PRO A 302 0.68 -10.66 18.01
N ILE A 303 1.60 -10.43 17.08
CA ILE A 303 2.44 -9.20 17.06
C ILE A 303 1.58 -7.94 16.96
N TRP A 304 0.47 -8.00 16.22
CA TRP A 304 -0.43 -6.85 16.06
C TRP A 304 -1.28 -6.56 17.29
N LYS A 305 -1.44 -7.54 18.18
CA LYS A 305 -2.14 -7.35 19.45
C LYS A 305 -1.41 -6.28 20.28
N GLN A 306 -0.08 -6.30 20.26
CA GLN A 306 0.74 -5.40 21.07
C GLN A 306 0.75 -3.95 20.56
N ILE A 307 0.49 -3.71 19.27
CA ILE A 307 0.50 -2.37 18.68
C ILE A 307 -0.85 -1.65 18.85
N TYR A 308 -1.95 -2.40 18.92
CA TYR A 308 -3.30 -1.82 18.91
C TYR A 308 -4.11 -2.06 20.18
N ASP A 309 -3.75 -3.03 21.02
CA ASP A 309 -4.46 -3.32 22.27
C ASP A 309 -3.73 -2.71 23.48
N ASP A 310 -3.36 -1.43 23.42
CA ASP A 310 -2.89 -0.69 24.61
C ASP A 310 -4.03 -0.49 25.64
N ASP A 311 -5.29 -0.65 25.21
CA ASP A 311 -6.49 -0.59 26.05
C ASP A 311 -6.83 -1.93 26.78
N GLY A 312 -5.85 -2.82 26.96
CA GLY A 312 -5.87 -3.89 27.95
C GLY A 312 -7.17 -4.71 28.13
N GLY A 313 -7.29 -5.85 27.42
CA GLY A 313 -8.10 -6.97 27.94
C GLY A 313 -9.17 -7.60 27.04
N GLY A 314 -9.11 -7.43 25.72
CA GLY A 314 -10.03 -8.11 24.80
C GLY A 314 -9.60 -9.56 24.47
N ASP A 315 -10.46 -10.52 24.75
CA ASP A 315 -10.33 -11.95 24.38
C ASP A 315 -10.52 -12.14 22.86
N THR A 316 -9.53 -11.70 22.08
CA THR A 316 -9.53 -11.67 20.60
C THR A 316 -9.33 -13.04 19.94
N LEU A 317 -9.22 -14.12 20.73
CA LEU A 317 -9.00 -15.48 20.22
C LEU A 317 -10.22 -16.08 19.52
N ASN A 318 -11.42 -15.53 19.73
CA ASN A 318 -12.68 -16.06 19.20
C ASN A 318 -13.45 -15.07 18.31
N ALA A 319 -12.77 -14.24 17.52
CA ALA A 319 -13.46 -13.45 16.50
C ALA A 319 -14.17 -14.40 15.51
N THR A 320 -15.49 -14.54 15.66
CA THR A 320 -16.31 -15.36 14.78
C THR A 320 -16.37 -14.68 13.42
N LYS A 321 -16.02 -15.45 12.38
CA LYS A 321 -16.13 -14.99 10.99
C LYS A 321 -17.59 -14.67 10.67
N ASP A 322 -17.89 -13.44 10.28
CA ASP A 322 -19.22 -13.05 9.81
C ASP A 322 -19.46 -13.60 8.39
N PRO A 323 -20.42 -14.53 8.20
CA PRO A 323 -20.75 -15.06 6.88
C PRO A 323 -21.21 -13.98 5.89
N LYS A 324 -21.80 -12.88 6.37
CA LYS A 324 -22.25 -11.77 5.51
C LYS A 324 -21.07 -11.04 4.87
N GLU A 325 -20.03 -10.77 5.64
CA GLU A 325 -18.82 -10.11 5.13
C GLU A 325 -18.05 -11.00 4.15
N ILE A 326 -17.98 -12.32 4.42
CA ILE A 326 -17.40 -13.27 3.48
C ILE A 326 -18.18 -13.27 2.16
N ALA A 327 -19.52 -13.33 2.22
CA ALA A 327 -20.37 -13.31 1.03
C ALA A 327 -20.27 -11.97 0.27
N ALA A 328 -20.17 -10.85 0.99
CA ALA A 328 -19.97 -9.53 0.40
C ALA A 328 -18.63 -9.47 -0.35
N LEU A 329 -17.53 -9.92 0.27
CA LEU A 329 -16.22 -9.94 -0.39
C LEU A 329 -16.19 -10.87 -1.60
N VAL A 330 -16.80 -12.06 -1.53
CA VAL A 330 -16.92 -12.95 -2.70
C VAL A 330 -17.69 -12.25 -3.83
N THR A 331 -18.78 -11.53 -3.51
CA THR A 331 -19.51 -10.73 -4.50
C THR A 331 -18.62 -9.67 -5.16
N VAL A 332 -17.76 -9.00 -4.38
CA VAL A 332 -16.78 -8.02 -4.87
C VAL A 332 -15.75 -8.69 -5.80
N LEU A 333 -15.19 -9.83 -5.41
CA LEU A 333 -14.21 -10.59 -6.22
C LEU A 333 -14.81 -11.19 -7.49
N ASP A 334 -16.10 -11.53 -7.47
CA ASP A 334 -16.84 -12.00 -8.64
C ASP A 334 -17.11 -10.88 -9.63
N LYS A 335 -17.35 -9.66 -9.14
CA LYS A 335 -17.55 -8.48 -10.00
C LYS A 335 -16.25 -7.94 -10.57
N PHE A 336 -15.20 -7.88 -9.75
CA PHE A 336 -13.87 -7.40 -10.10
C PHE A 336 -12.92 -8.60 -10.19
N ASP A 337 -13.08 -9.34 -11.27
CA ASP A 337 -12.40 -10.62 -11.50
C ASP A 337 -10.90 -10.49 -11.81
N GLY A 338 -10.38 -9.26 -11.89
CA GLY A 338 -8.95 -8.96 -11.89
C GLY A 338 -8.32 -9.04 -10.49
N ILE A 339 -9.09 -8.86 -9.41
CA ILE A 339 -8.53 -8.78 -8.05
C ILE A 339 -7.94 -10.13 -7.67
N SER A 340 -6.62 -10.20 -7.57
CA SER A 340 -5.88 -11.40 -7.20
C SER A 340 -5.28 -11.32 -5.80
N ASN A 341 -5.16 -10.13 -5.21
CA ASN A 341 -4.48 -9.93 -3.93
C ASN A 341 -5.25 -8.94 -3.04
N LEU A 342 -5.54 -9.35 -1.79
CA LEU A 342 -6.23 -8.54 -0.78
C LEU A 342 -5.31 -7.93 0.29
N GLY A 343 -4.01 -8.17 0.19
CA GLY A 343 -2.99 -7.67 1.11
C GLY A 343 -2.57 -8.64 2.21
N ALA A 344 -2.94 -9.93 2.14
CA ALA A 344 -2.58 -10.87 3.20
C ALA A 344 -1.09 -11.17 3.17
N HIS A 345 -0.41 -10.98 4.29
CA HIS A 345 0.92 -11.55 4.46
C HIS A 345 0.90 -13.08 4.26
N SER A 346 1.97 -13.66 3.73
CA SER A 346 2.12 -15.10 3.47
C SER A 346 1.79 -15.98 4.68
N SER A 347 2.05 -15.50 5.89
CA SER A 347 1.75 -16.21 7.14
C SER A 347 0.25 -16.27 7.50
N HIS A 348 -0.58 -15.43 6.88
CA HIS A 348 -2.04 -15.46 7.10
C HIS A 348 -2.69 -16.53 6.23
N LYS A 349 -3.90 -16.95 6.64
CA LYS A 349 -4.74 -17.86 5.88
C LYS A 349 -6.06 -17.17 5.60
N TYR A 350 -6.43 -17.10 4.33
CA TYR A 350 -7.75 -16.63 3.93
C TYR A 350 -8.84 -17.62 4.38
N GLU A 351 -10.07 -17.14 4.47
CA GLU A 351 -11.22 -18.04 4.46
C GLU A 351 -11.27 -18.79 3.10
N PRO A 352 -11.54 -20.12 3.10
CA PRO A 352 -11.45 -20.93 1.88
C PRO A 352 -12.20 -20.41 0.65
N LYS A 353 -13.40 -19.83 0.80
CA LYS A 353 -14.18 -19.27 -0.32
C LYS A 353 -13.50 -18.03 -0.91
N ILE A 354 -12.90 -17.20 -0.06
CA ILE A 354 -12.15 -16.01 -0.48
C ILE A 354 -10.87 -16.44 -1.19
N GLU A 355 -10.11 -17.36 -0.60
CA GLU A 355 -8.88 -17.88 -1.21
C GLU A 355 -9.16 -18.48 -2.59
N TYR A 356 -10.26 -19.23 -2.71
CA TYR A 356 -10.71 -19.81 -3.95
C TYR A 356 -11.03 -18.75 -5.01
N ALA A 357 -11.82 -17.73 -4.66
CA ALA A 357 -12.17 -16.65 -5.58
C ALA A 357 -10.91 -15.92 -6.12
N LEU A 358 -9.94 -15.61 -5.25
CA LEU A 358 -8.66 -15.00 -5.65
C LEU A 358 -7.86 -15.89 -6.61
N ARG A 359 -7.80 -17.20 -6.33
CA ARG A 359 -7.11 -18.18 -7.18
C ARG A 359 -7.78 -18.39 -8.53
N ILE A 360 -9.10 -18.22 -8.64
CA ILE A 360 -9.77 -18.22 -9.94
C ILE A 360 -9.46 -16.93 -10.71
N ASN A 361 -9.53 -15.79 -10.03
CA ASN A 361 -9.23 -14.48 -10.64
C ASN A 361 -7.82 -14.49 -11.26
N ILE A 362 -6.82 -14.99 -10.53
CA ILE A 362 -5.43 -15.04 -11.02
C ILE A 362 -5.21 -16.03 -12.16
N ALA A 363 -6.02 -17.09 -12.24
CA ALA A 363 -6.01 -18.05 -13.34
C ALA A 363 -6.54 -17.45 -14.66
N GLY A 364 -7.09 -16.23 -14.62
CA GLY A 364 -7.68 -15.56 -15.77
C GLY A 364 -9.17 -15.88 -15.89
N ARG A 365 -9.96 -15.58 -14.84
CA ARG A 365 -11.41 -15.80 -14.80
C ARG A 365 -12.15 -15.29 -16.05
N LYS A 366 -11.73 -14.14 -16.60
CA LYS A 366 -12.29 -13.61 -17.86
C LYS A 366 -12.19 -14.65 -18.98
N GLU A 367 -11.02 -15.27 -19.17
CA GLU A 367 -10.83 -16.31 -20.18
C GLU A 367 -11.60 -17.59 -19.86
N LEU A 368 -11.77 -17.92 -18.57
CA LEU A 368 -12.65 -19.00 -18.09
C LEU A 368 -14.13 -18.79 -18.47
N MET A 369 -14.60 -17.55 -18.42
CA MET A 369 -16.02 -17.22 -18.58
C MET A 369 -16.37 -16.69 -19.98
N ARG A 370 -15.39 -16.29 -20.80
CA ARG A 370 -15.59 -15.69 -22.14
C ARG A 370 -16.25 -16.64 -23.15
N GLY A 371 -16.29 -17.94 -22.87
CA GLY A 371 -17.00 -18.95 -23.66
C GLY A 371 -18.53 -18.79 -23.70
N LYS A 372 -19.11 -17.89 -22.89
CA LYS A 372 -20.51 -17.46 -23.00
C LYS A 372 -20.69 -16.53 -24.22
N SER A 373 -20.41 -17.06 -25.41
CA SER A 373 -20.58 -16.31 -26.65
C SER A 373 -22.05 -15.95 -26.86
N SER A 374 -22.29 -14.71 -27.25
CA SER A 374 -23.56 -14.04 -27.58
C SER A 374 -24.40 -14.67 -28.70
N ARG A 375 -24.29 -15.99 -28.95
CA ARG A 375 -25.30 -16.70 -29.70
C ARG A 375 -26.56 -16.62 -28.86
N ARG A 376 -27.43 -15.65 -29.19
CA ARG A 376 -28.84 -15.64 -28.83
C ARG A 376 -29.42 -16.97 -29.27
N SER A 377 -29.29 -17.99 -28.43
CA SER A 377 -30.23 -19.09 -28.41
C SER A 377 -31.56 -18.46 -28.01
N ASN A 378 -32.56 -18.57 -28.87
CA ASN A 378 -33.91 -18.09 -28.53
C ASN A 378 -34.61 -19.02 -27.51
N ASN A 379 -33.92 -20.06 -27.03
CA ASN A 379 -34.45 -20.97 -26.03
C ASN A 379 -34.07 -20.44 -24.65
N ALA A 380 -35.08 -19.96 -23.91
CA ALA A 380 -34.92 -19.41 -22.57
C ALA A 380 -34.45 -20.42 -21.51
N ASP A 381 -34.37 -21.72 -21.87
CA ASP A 381 -34.06 -22.81 -20.95
C ASP A 381 -32.64 -23.40 -21.13
N ASP A 382 -31.87 -22.96 -22.13
CA ASP A 382 -30.47 -23.35 -22.27
C ASP A 382 -29.60 -22.36 -21.47
N GLU A 383 -29.37 -22.65 -20.19
CA GLU A 383 -28.27 -22.00 -19.47
C GLU A 383 -26.97 -22.37 -20.19
N ASP A 384 -26.46 -21.45 -21.00
CA ASP A 384 -25.19 -21.57 -21.71
C ASP A 384 -24.06 -21.89 -20.72
N LYS A 385 -23.78 -23.18 -20.54
CA LYS A 385 -22.61 -23.64 -19.81
C LYS A 385 -21.39 -23.07 -20.53
N PRO A 386 -20.44 -22.47 -19.79
CA PRO A 386 -19.25 -21.92 -20.42
C PRO A 386 -18.49 -23.04 -21.14
N ILE A 387 -18.48 -22.99 -22.49
CA ILE A 387 -17.70 -23.91 -23.32
C ILE A 387 -16.28 -23.37 -23.35
N MET A 388 -15.49 -23.75 -22.35
CA MET A 388 -14.07 -23.47 -22.35
C MET A 388 -13.34 -24.43 -23.31
N ASN A 389 -12.44 -23.89 -24.14
CA ASN A 389 -11.59 -24.70 -24.99
C ASN A 389 -10.71 -25.62 -24.14
N ARG A 390 -10.91 -26.93 -24.25
CA ARG A 390 -10.20 -27.92 -23.43
C ARG A 390 -8.68 -27.85 -23.57
N ALA A 391 -8.20 -27.42 -24.74
CA ALA A 391 -6.76 -27.26 -25.00
C ALA A 391 -6.10 -26.18 -24.14
N LEU A 392 -6.87 -25.26 -23.54
CA LEU A 392 -6.35 -24.20 -22.68
C LEU A 392 -6.18 -24.63 -21.21
N TRP A 393 -6.75 -25.77 -20.79
CA TRP A 393 -6.70 -26.20 -19.39
C TRP A 393 -5.28 -26.40 -18.84
N PRO A 394 -4.34 -27.05 -19.56
CA PRO A 394 -2.97 -27.16 -19.08
C PRO A 394 -2.34 -25.78 -18.80
N LEU A 395 -2.55 -24.81 -19.70
CA LEU A 395 -2.03 -23.44 -19.56
C LEU A 395 -2.69 -22.70 -18.39
N ILE A 396 -3.99 -22.84 -18.20
CA ILE A 396 -4.73 -22.21 -17.10
C ILE A 396 -4.29 -22.78 -15.75
N LEU A 397 -4.13 -24.10 -15.67
CA LEU A 397 -3.66 -24.77 -14.45
C LEU A 397 -2.21 -24.41 -14.15
N GLU A 398 -1.34 -24.41 -15.16
CA GLU A 398 0.05 -23.97 -15.01
C GLU A 398 0.14 -22.52 -14.52
N ARG A 399 -0.63 -21.61 -15.13
CA ARG A 399 -0.72 -20.21 -14.70
C ARG A 399 -1.24 -20.07 -13.28
N ALA A 400 -2.34 -20.75 -12.95
CA ALA A 400 -2.94 -20.71 -11.63
C ALA A 400 -1.98 -21.20 -10.54
N TYR A 401 -1.21 -22.26 -10.83
CA TYR A 401 -0.20 -22.79 -9.92
C TYR A 401 0.97 -21.81 -9.76
N SER A 402 1.55 -21.39 -10.88
CA SER A 402 2.74 -20.54 -10.92
C SER A 402 2.52 -19.22 -10.17
N ASN A 403 1.32 -18.67 -10.29
CA ASN A 403 0.98 -17.38 -9.70
C ASN A 403 0.28 -17.52 -8.35
N SER A 404 0.00 -18.74 -7.86
CA SER A 404 -0.83 -18.93 -6.67
C SER A 404 -0.30 -18.29 -5.38
N SER A 405 1.00 -18.01 -5.32
CA SER A 405 1.61 -17.25 -4.24
C SER A 405 1.25 -15.77 -4.27
N GLU A 406 1.00 -15.18 -5.44
CA GLU A 406 0.73 -13.74 -5.61
C GLU A 406 -0.55 -13.26 -4.95
N ILE A 407 -1.42 -14.17 -4.48
CA ILE A 407 -2.56 -13.82 -3.63
C ILE A 407 -2.13 -13.30 -2.25
N TYR A 408 -0.87 -13.53 -1.89
CA TYR A 408 -0.23 -13.04 -0.68
C TYR A 408 0.78 -11.93 -0.99
N ASN A 409 0.94 -11.02 -0.04
CA ASN A 409 2.06 -10.09 0.03
C ASN A 409 3.23 -10.75 0.76
N PHE A 410 4.38 -10.79 0.09
CA PHE A 410 5.65 -11.19 0.69
C PHE A 410 6.49 -10.01 1.14
N GLU A 411 6.03 -8.78 0.85
CA GLU A 411 6.62 -7.58 1.43
C GLU A 411 6.62 -7.72 2.94
N ARG A 412 7.83 -7.78 3.50
CA ARG A 412 8.05 -7.76 4.94
C ARG A 412 7.30 -6.55 5.45
N CYS A 413 6.61 -6.75 6.57
CA CYS A 413 5.79 -5.74 7.20
C CYS A 413 6.71 -4.69 7.84
N GLY A 414 7.47 -3.94 7.02
CA GLY A 414 8.28 -2.81 7.42
C GLY A 414 7.33 -1.72 7.87
N TRP A 415 6.96 -1.81 9.13
CA TRP A 415 6.11 -0.85 9.80
C TRP A 415 6.88 0.32 10.39
N GLY A 416 8.19 0.36 10.18
CA GLY A 416 8.98 1.55 10.38
C GLY A 416 9.65 1.84 9.06
N ASP A 417 9.17 2.90 8.41
CA ASP A 417 9.99 3.73 7.53
C ASP A 417 10.34 3.07 6.17
N VAL A 418 10.48 3.90 5.14
CA VAL A 418 10.75 3.48 3.75
C VAL A 418 12.23 3.08 3.59
N SER A 419 12.74 2.30 4.55
CA SER A 419 14.07 2.53 5.12
C SER A 419 14.91 1.25 5.25
N SER A 420 14.36 0.09 4.93
CA SER A 420 15.02 -1.21 5.15
C SER A 420 15.41 -1.93 3.87
N SER A 421 16.07 -1.24 2.94
CA SER A 421 16.68 -1.82 1.74
C SER A 421 18.15 -2.25 1.94
N GLU A 422 18.75 -2.05 3.11
CA GLU A 422 20.07 -2.64 3.43
C GLU A 422 20.02 -4.12 3.85
N ARG A 423 18.89 -4.82 3.65
CA ARG A 423 18.77 -6.27 3.90
C ARG A 423 18.78 -7.15 2.63
N ASP A 424 19.19 -6.58 1.50
CA ASP A 424 18.92 -7.10 0.15
C ASP A 424 19.87 -8.20 -0.42
N GLU A 425 20.48 -9.05 0.41
CA GLU A 425 21.05 -10.31 -0.11
C GLU A 425 20.68 -11.58 0.69
N LYS A 426 20.44 -11.46 2.00
CA LYS A 426 19.94 -12.60 2.81
C LYS A 426 18.42 -12.76 2.74
N ASP A 427 17.69 -11.70 2.42
CA ASP A 427 16.22 -11.73 2.45
C ASP A 427 15.62 -12.30 1.15
N ASP A 428 16.27 -12.17 -0.01
CA ASP A 428 15.79 -12.74 -1.29
C ASP A 428 15.62 -14.26 -1.24
N VAL A 429 16.58 -14.96 -0.63
CA VAL A 429 16.52 -16.42 -0.44
C VAL A 429 15.37 -16.83 0.49
N THR A 430 14.98 -15.96 1.43
CA THR A 430 13.88 -16.23 2.36
C THR A 430 12.53 -15.97 1.69
N ILE A 431 12.41 -14.85 0.96
CA ILE A 431 11.23 -14.54 0.16
C ILE A 431 10.96 -15.63 -0.87
N SER A 432 12.00 -16.11 -1.58
CA SER A 432 11.83 -17.16 -2.59
C SER A 432 11.31 -18.47 -1.98
N LYS A 433 11.78 -18.86 -0.79
CA LYS A 433 11.30 -20.04 -0.08
C LYS A 433 9.86 -19.88 0.41
N ASP A 434 9.51 -18.72 0.94
CA ASP A 434 8.15 -18.42 1.37
C ASP A 434 7.18 -18.43 0.18
N VAL A 435 7.56 -17.81 -0.94
CA VAL A 435 6.81 -17.81 -2.20
C VAL A 435 6.55 -19.25 -2.66
N GLU A 436 7.61 -20.07 -2.73
CA GLU A 436 7.49 -21.46 -3.17
C GLU A 436 6.62 -22.28 -2.21
N SER A 437 6.72 -22.05 -0.90
CA SER A 437 5.90 -22.73 0.11
C SER A 437 4.40 -22.40 0.01
N LYS A 438 4.05 -21.27 -0.62
CA LYS A 438 2.66 -20.82 -0.79
C LYS A 438 2.08 -21.23 -2.14
N LYS A 439 2.91 -21.72 -3.07
CA LYS A 439 2.40 -22.37 -4.27
C LYS A 439 1.63 -23.61 -3.84
N CYS A 440 0.35 -23.64 -4.17
CA CYS A 440 -0.54 -24.67 -3.64
C CYS A 440 -1.44 -25.25 -4.73
N ALA A 441 -1.46 -26.58 -4.79
CA ALA A 441 -2.31 -27.34 -5.70
C ALA A 441 -3.80 -27.33 -5.30
N THR A 442 -4.18 -26.84 -4.12
CA THR A 442 -5.60 -26.81 -3.71
C THR A 442 -6.45 -25.94 -4.63
N GLY A 443 -5.92 -24.81 -5.10
CA GLY A 443 -6.56 -24.00 -6.15
C GLY A 443 -6.78 -24.78 -7.44
N LEU A 444 -5.80 -25.58 -7.85
CA LEU A 444 -5.90 -26.44 -9.03
C LEU A 444 -6.95 -27.51 -8.85
N PHE A 445 -6.98 -28.17 -7.69
CA PHE A 445 -7.96 -29.21 -7.40
C PHE A 445 -9.39 -28.68 -7.54
N HIS A 446 -9.64 -27.47 -7.02
CA HIS A 446 -10.96 -26.86 -7.16
C HIS A 446 -11.26 -26.40 -8.59
N LEU A 447 -10.31 -25.79 -9.31
CA LEU A 447 -10.47 -25.46 -10.72
C LEU A 447 -10.84 -26.71 -11.54
N VAL A 448 -10.14 -27.81 -11.29
CA VAL A 448 -10.41 -29.10 -11.93
C VAL A 448 -11.80 -29.62 -11.54
N HIS A 449 -12.13 -29.65 -10.25
CA HIS A 449 -13.38 -30.24 -9.79
C HIS A 449 -14.63 -29.47 -10.23
N TYR A 450 -14.59 -28.14 -10.20
CA TYR A 450 -15.75 -27.30 -10.47
C TYR A 450 -15.91 -26.91 -11.94
N PHE A 451 -14.82 -26.77 -12.68
CA PHE A 451 -14.87 -26.28 -14.07
C PHE A 451 -14.40 -27.33 -15.09
N TYR A 452 -13.44 -28.20 -14.76
CA TYR A 452 -12.93 -29.19 -15.71
C TYR A 452 -13.72 -30.52 -15.68
N ALA A 453 -14.04 -31.03 -14.50
CA ALA A 453 -14.68 -32.33 -14.34
C ALA A 453 -16.06 -32.42 -15.03
N PRO A 454 -16.94 -31.40 -14.95
CA PRO A 454 -18.19 -31.41 -15.71
C PRO A 454 -17.96 -31.53 -17.22
N VAL A 455 -16.92 -30.86 -17.74
CA VAL A 455 -16.56 -30.84 -19.16
C VAL A 455 -16.06 -32.22 -19.65
N MET A 456 -15.46 -33.03 -18.78
CA MET A 456 -14.96 -34.37 -19.13
C MET A 456 -16.02 -35.46 -19.07
N ILE A 457 -17.09 -35.26 -18.29
CA ILE A 457 -18.19 -36.23 -18.14
C ILE A 457 -19.11 -36.20 -19.36
N GLU A 458 -19.34 -35.03 -19.95
CA GLU A 458 -20.20 -34.86 -21.14
C GLU A 458 -19.67 -35.57 -22.40
N ASP A 459 -18.37 -35.78 -22.52
CA ASP A 459 -17.76 -36.42 -23.71
C ASP A 459 -17.91 -37.94 -23.76
N ARG A 460 -18.20 -38.57 -22.61
CA ARG A 460 -18.30 -40.04 -22.51
C ARG A 460 -19.72 -40.57 -22.62
N GLY A 461 -20.73 -39.69 -22.65
CA GLY A 461 -22.14 -40.07 -22.61
C GLY A 461 -22.89 -39.67 -23.87
N GLY A 462 -22.91 -40.55 -24.88
CA GLY A 462 -23.95 -40.50 -25.90
C GLY A 462 -25.33 -40.60 -25.23
N SER A 463 -26.15 -39.56 -25.36
CA SER A 463 -27.61 -39.51 -25.18
C SER A 463 -28.22 -40.64 -24.35
N THR A 464 -27.94 -40.70 -23.05
CA THR A 464 -28.81 -41.38 -22.10
C THR A 464 -29.36 -40.33 -21.17
N THR A 465 -30.66 -40.09 -21.28
CA THR A 465 -31.51 -39.31 -20.37
C THR A 465 -31.15 -39.58 -18.91
N THR A 466 -30.41 -38.66 -18.29
CA THR A 466 -30.04 -38.76 -16.88
C THR A 466 -30.95 -37.93 -16.01
N THR A 467 -31.65 -38.64 -15.16
CA THR A 467 -32.34 -38.19 -13.96
C THR A 467 -31.41 -37.34 -13.08
N THR A 468 -31.96 -36.23 -12.60
CA THR A 468 -31.38 -35.25 -11.67
C THR A 468 -30.61 -35.93 -10.53
N THR A 469 -29.28 -35.94 -10.61
CA THR A 469 -28.44 -36.37 -9.48
C THR A 469 -28.14 -35.14 -8.64
N ALA A 470 -28.73 -35.09 -7.46
CA ALA A 470 -28.55 -34.02 -6.49
C ALA A 470 -27.07 -33.86 -6.12
N THR A 471 -26.52 -32.68 -6.43
CA THR A 471 -25.23 -32.21 -5.94
C THR A 471 -25.21 -32.33 -4.42
N THR A 472 -24.40 -33.25 -3.91
CA THR A 472 -24.28 -33.51 -2.48
C THR A 472 -23.52 -32.33 -1.87
N ASN A 473 -24.22 -31.53 -1.07
CA ASN A 473 -23.60 -30.54 -0.19
C ASN A 473 -22.64 -31.27 0.75
N ILE A 474 -21.34 -30.99 0.62
CA ILE A 474 -20.33 -31.43 1.60
C ILE A 474 -20.53 -30.56 2.84
N THR A 475 -21.34 -31.06 3.79
CA THR A 475 -21.36 -30.56 5.17
C THR A 475 -20.14 -31.09 5.92
N ASN A 476 -19.45 -30.16 6.59
CA ASN A 476 -18.28 -30.34 7.46
C ASN A 476 -18.20 -31.66 8.22
N TYR A 477 -17.03 -32.29 8.12
CA TYR A 477 -16.50 -33.22 9.12
C TYR A 477 -16.09 -32.42 10.38
N ASN A 478 -16.96 -32.39 11.39
CA ASN A 478 -16.55 -32.15 12.77
C ASN A 478 -16.49 -33.51 13.48
N SER A 479 -15.28 -34.01 13.68
CA SER A 479 -14.99 -35.14 14.57
C SER A 479 -15.26 -34.71 16.01
N SER A 480 -16.25 -35.31 16.63
CA SER A 480 -16.59 -35.23 18.04
C SER A 480 -15.57 -36.02 18.88
N GLU A 481 -14.86 -35.35 19.79
CA GLU A 481 -14.40 -35.98 21.02
C GLU A 481 -15.42 -35.66 22.12
N SER A 482 -16.15 -36.71 22.50
CA SER A 482 -17.13 -36.72 23.57
C SER A 482 -16.42 -36.85 24.92
N SER A 483 -16.53 -35.82 25.76
CA SER A 483 -16.28 -35.91 27.20
C SER A 483 -17.57 -35.59 27.94
N ASN A 484 -18.19 -36.65 28.45
CA ASN A 484 -19.34 -36.62 29.34
C ASN A 484 -18.99 -35.88 30.65
N SER A 485 -19.76 -34.86 31.02
CA SER A 485 -19.97 -34.54 32.44
C SER A 485 -21.40 -34.09 32.67
N ASN A 486 -22.15 -34.98 33.33
CA ASN A 486 -23.39 -34.67 34.02
C ASN A 486 -23.21 -33.46 34.95
N ASN A 487 -24.16 -32.52 34.92
CA ASN A 487 -24.64 -31.96 36.18
C ASN A 487 -26.08 -31.45 36.04
N ASN A 488 -26.95 -32.08 36.82
CA ASN A 488 -28.25 -31.58 37.21
C ASN A 488 -28.07 -30.28 38.01
N ASN A 489 -28.90 -29.27 37.76
CA ASN A 489 -29.70 -28.69 38.84
C ASN A 489 -30.82 -27.79 38.30
N ASN A 490 -31.97 -27.96 38.94
CA ASN A 490 -33.13 -27.09 38.94
C ASN A 490 -32.74 -25.63 39.16
N ASP A 491 -33.43 -24.68 38.51
CA ASP A 491 -34.38 -23.89 39.29
C ASP A 491 -35.42 -23.15 38.44
N SER A 492 -36.60 -23.05 39.03
CA SER A 492 -37.78 -22.35 38.53
C SER A 492 -37.63 -20.85 38.78
N THR A 493 -38.04 -19.99 37.85
CA THR A 493 -39.09 -18.97 38.10
C THR A 493 -39.45 -18.15 36.87
N ARG A 494 -40.71 -18.33 36.48
CA ARG A 494 -41.69 -17.38 35.93
C ARG A 494 -41.36 -15.89 36.18
N ASN A 495 -41.41 -15.07 35.12
CA ASN A 495 -42.31 -13.91 35.04
C ASN A 495 -42.44 -13.38 33.61
N GLU A 496 -43.70 -13.26 33.19
CA GLU A 496 -44.16 -12.45 32.06
C GLU A 496 -43.67 -11.01 32.20
N TRP A 497 -43.59 -10.25 31.10
CA TRP A 497 -44.15 -8.90 30.99
C TRP A 497 -44.41 -8.57 29.52
N LYS A 498 -45.69 -8.30 29.22
CA LYS A 498 -46.19 -7.81 27.94
C LYS A 498 -46.05 -6.29 27.91
N GLY A 499 -45.36 -5.74 26.92
CA GLY A 499 -45.34 -4.31 26.61
C GLY A 499 -45.93 -4.02 25.24
N LYS A 500 -47.24 -3.74 25.16
CA LYS A 500 -47.87 -3.06 24.02
C LYS A 500 -47.68 -1.55 24.20
N ARG A 501 -47.20 -0.82 23.19
CA ARG A 501 -47.51 0.62 23.05
C ARG A 501 -47.76 1.00 21.59
N LYS A 502 -48.84 1.78 21.45
CA LYS A 502 -49.48 2.28 20.24
C LYS A 502 -48.68 3.41 19.61
N ARG A 503 -48.75 3.50 18.28
CA ARG A 503 -48.44 4.69 17.49
C ARG A 503 -49.51 5.77 17.73
N LYS A 504 -49.06 7.02 17.73
CA LYS A 504 -49.81 8.18 17.23
C LYS A 504 -48.96 8.81 16.16
#